data_AF-A0A9X1YIX0-F1
#
_entry.id   AF-A0A9X1YIX0-F1
#
_cell.length_a   1.000
_cell.length_b   1.000
_cell.length_c   1.000
_cell.angle_alpha   90.00
_cell.angle_beta   90.00
_cell.angle_gamma   90.00
#
_symmetry.space_group_name_H-M   'P 1'
#
loop_
_entity.id
_entity.type
_entity.pdbx_description
1 polymer ?
#
loop_
_entity_poly.entity_id
_entity_poly.type
_entity_poly.pdbx_seq_one_letter_code
_entity_poly.pdbx_strand_id
1 'polypeptide(L)'
;MPSFLEGVVAPEAYERWLNRKAIAHAKRDRGRGHSGETSTRPLYKEAIHAAVVLSDGVDAYTGEALDWHLISTWDNDASTAGRHEYKARFALLPTVDHVDAGATEASFKICAWRTNDAKHDMSVTEFIELCRLVLAHATRLEG
;
A
#
# COMPACT_ATOMS: atom_id res chain seq x y z
N MET A 1 2.42 17.56 1.86
CA MET A 1 2.74 16.57 0.81
C MET A 1 4.26 16.41 0.79
N PRO A 2 4.80 15.19 0.65
CA PRO A 2 6.24 14.98 0.53
C PRO A 2 6.83 15.67 -0.72
N SER A 3 8.08 16.10 -0.65
CA SER A 3 8.77 16.82 -1.73
C SER A 3 8.93 15.99 -3.00
N PHE A 4 9.14 14.66 -2.90
CA PHE A 4 9.25 13.78 -4.07
C PHE A 4 7.96 13.68 -4.90
N LEU A 5 6.83 14.20 -4.40
CA LEU A 5 5.56 14.27 -5.12
C LEU A 5 5.28 15.64 -5.76
N GLU A 6 6.12 16.64 -5.50
CA GLU A 6 5.98 17.95 -6.12
C GLU A 6 6.14 17.85 -7.64
N GLY A 7 5.18 18.41 -8.38
CA GLY A 7 5.15 18.30 -9.84
C GLY A 7 4.67 16.95 -10.40
N VAL A 8 4.56 15.92 -9.55
CA VAL A 8 4.02 14.59 -9.92
C VAL A 8 2.52 14.50 -9.60
N VAL A 9 2.14 15.00 -8.43
CA VAL A 9 0.77 14.88 -7.91
C VAL A 9 0.27 16.23 -7.42
N ALA A 10 -0.99 16.56 -7.74
CA ALA A 10 -1.64 17.74 -7.16
C ALA A 10 -1.84 17.58 -5.64
N PRO A 11 -1.55 18.61 -4.81
CA PRO A 11 -1.71 18.53 -3.36
C PRO A 11 -3.08 18.02 -2.90
N GLU A 12 -4.15 18.41 -3.60
CA GLU A 12 -5.53 18.01 -3.31
C GLU A 12 -5.77 16.53 -3.60
N ALA A 13 -5.14 15.98 -4.65
CA ALA A 13 -5.22 14.56 -4.99
C ALA A 13 -4.51 13.71 -3.93
N TYR A 14 -3.35 14.16 -3.45
CA TYR A 14 -2.62 13.53 -2.35
C TYR A 14 -3.43 13.55 -1.05
N GLU A 15 -3.95 14.72 -0.67
CA GLU A 15 -4.76 14.89 0.55
C GLU A 15 -6.03 14.02 0.51
N ARG A 16 -6.69 13.93 -0.65
CA ARG A 16 -7.85 13.04 -0.85
C ARG A 16 -7.47 11.56 -0.71
N TRP A 17 -6.37 11.14 -1.33
CA TRP A 17 -5.88 9.76 -1.21
C TRP A 17 -5.57 9.43 0.25
N LEU A 18 -4.80 10.28 0.93
CA LEU A 18 -4.37 10.10 2.31
C LEU A 18 -5.56 9.99 3.25
N ASN A 19 -6.55 10.88 3.10
CA ASN A 19 -7.78 10.84 3.89
C ASN A 19 -8.57 9.54 3.69
N ARG A 20 -8.69 9.06 2.44
CA ARG A 20 -9.41 7.81 2.16
C ARG A 20 -8.70 6.61 2.76
N LYS A 21 -7.36 6.54 2.67
CA LYS A 21 -6.57 5.46 3.29
C LYS A 21 -6.72 5.50 4.81
N ALA A 22 -6.56 6.65 5.45
CA ALA A 22 -6.73 6.79 6.90
C ALA A 22 -8.11 6.33 7.39
N ILE A 23 -9.19 6.72 6.70
CA ILE A 23 -10.55 6.29 7.04
C ILE A 23 -10.72 4.78 6.90
N ALA A 24 -10.25 4.20 5.79
CA ALA A 24 -10.41 2.77 5.53
C ALA A 24 -9.68 1.91 6.57
N HIS A 25 -8.44 2.26 6.92
CA HIS A 25 -7.66 1.51 7.91
C HIS A 25 -8.20 1.70 9.33
N ALA A 26 -8.53 2.94 9.75
CA ALA A 26 -9.15 3.18 11.05
C ALA A 26 -10.48 2.44 11.22
N LYS A 27 -11.31 2.38 10.17
CA LYS A 27 -12.56 1.59 10.18
C LYS A 27 -12.28 0.09 10.32
N ARG A 28 -11.30 -0.43 9.58
CA ARG A 28 -10.93 -1.85 9.62
C ARG A 28 -10.48 -2.27 11.02
N ASP A 29 -9.63 -1.48 11.67
CA ASP A 29 -9.07 -1.86 12.97
C ASP A 29 -10.06 -1.71 14.13
N ARG A 30 -10.96 -0.72 14.08
CA ARG A 30 -12.13 -0.66 14.97
C ARG A 30 -12.99 -1.91 14.84
N GLY A 31 -13.20 -2.40 13.62
CA GLY A 31 -13.92 -3.66 13.36
C GLY A 31 -13.21 -4.89 13.93
N ARG A 32 -11.90 -4.82 14.16
CA ARG A 32 -11.07 -5.87 14.78
C ARG A 32 -10.96 -5.74 16.31
N GLY A 33 -11.70 -4.81 16.93
CA GLY A 33 -11.75 -4.65 18.38
C GLY A 33 -10.78 -3.62 18.98
N HIS A 34 -10.07 -2.85 18.14
CA HIS A 34 -9.25 -1.74 18.64
C HIS A 34 -10.13 -0.61 19.17
N SER A 35 -9.69 0.06 20.25
CA SER A 35 -10.46 1.12 20.86
C SER A 35 -10.58 2.33 19.93
N GLY A 36 -11.72 3.03 20.01
CA GLY A 36 -11.98 4.22 19.18
C GLY A 36 -10.99 5.36 19.43
N GLU A 37 -10.35 5.38 20.61
CA GLU A 37 -9.35 6.37 21.04
C GLU A 37 -7.99 6.17 20.38
N THR A 38 -7.57 4.92 20.14
CA THR A 38 -6.30 4.61 19.45
C THR A 38 -6.47 4.48 17.94
N SER A 39 -7.72 4.30 17.47
CA SER A 39 -8.06 4.14 16.05
C SER A 39 -8.73 5.38 15.46
N THR A 40 -8.13 6.56 15.61
CA THR A 40 -8.70 7.82 15.08
C THR A 40 -8.16 8.15 13.70
N ARG A 41 -8.99 8.85 12.90
CA ARG A 41 -8.59 9.30 11.55
C ARG A 41 -7.34 10.19 11.57
N PRO A 42 -7.18 11.20 12.46
CA PRO A 42 -5.98 12.01 12.51
C PRO A 42 -4.70 11.19 12.74
N LEU A 43 -4.72 10.26 13.69
CA LEU A 43 -3.57 9.39 13.98
C LEU A 43 -3.16 8.56 12.76
N TYR A 44 -4.12 7.91 12.09
CA TYR A 44 -3.83 7.13 10.89
C TYR A 44 -3.35 8.02 9.73
N LYS A 45 -3.88 9.24 9.63
CA LYS A 45 -3.46 10.20 8.60
C LYS A 45 -2.00 10.59 8.80
N GLU A 46 -1.60 10.89 10.02
CA GLU A 46 -0.21 11.22 10.38
C GLU A 46 0.72 10.02 10.18
N ALA A 47 0.36 8.84 10.68
CA ALA A 47 1.17 7.63 10.56
C ALA A 47 1.36 7.20 9.09
N ILE A 48 0.30 7.25 8.27
CA ILE A 48 0.40 6.97 6.84
C ILE A 48 1.23 8.04 6.15
N HIS A 49 1.08 9.32 6.48
CA HIS A 49 1.90 10.38 5.90
C HIS A 49 3.39 10.18 6.20
N ALA A 50 3.73 9.84 7.45
CA ALA A 50 5.09 9.50 7.84
C ALA A 50 5.63 8.29 7.04
N ALA A 51 4.84 7.23 6.89
CA ALA A 51 5.21 6.09 6.06
C ALA A 51 5.43 6.46 4.59
N VAL A 52 4.65 7.40 4.04
CA VAL A 52 4.87 7.93 2.69
C VAL A 52 6.20 8.69 2.60
N VAL A 53 6.52 9.55 3.57
CA VAL A 53 7.80 10.26 3.61
C VAL A 53 8.96 9.27 3.68
N LEU A 54 8.87 8.26 4.54
CA LEU A 54 9.88 7.22 4.68
C LEU A 54 10.05 6.34 3.44
N SER A 55 8.99 6.17 2.64
CA SER A 55 9.04 5.35 1.42
C SER A 55 9.86 5.97 0.30
N ASP A 56 10.08 7.30 0.33
CA ASP A 56 10.74 8.05 -0.75
C ASP A 56 10.24 7.69 -2.17
N GLY A 57 8.94 7.40 -2.27
CA GLY A 57 8.27 7.09 -3.53
C GLY A 57 8.50 5.67 -4.07
N VAL A 58 9.16 4.78 -3.34
CA VAL A 58 9.41 3.40 -3.75
C VAL A 58 8.60 2.37 -2.96
N ASP A 59 8.44 1.18 -3.54
CA ASP A 59 7.86 0.02 -2.89
C ASP A 59 8.76 -0.48 -1.77
N ALA A 60 8.23 -0.56 -0.54
CA ALA A 60 8.99 -0.96 0.64
C ALA A 60 9.56 -2.40 0.59
N TYR A 61 9.05 -3.28 -0.27
CA TYR A 61 9.47 -4.67 -0.37
C TYR A 61 10.32 -4.96 -1.60
N THR A 62 10.06 -4.28 -2.72
CA THR A 62 10.78 -4.53 -3.98
C THR A 62 11.78 -3.43 -4.35
N GLY A 63 11.65 -2.24 -3.76
CA GLY A 63 12.44 -1.06 -4.11
C GLY A 63 12.06 -0.42 -5.46
N GLU A 64 11.01 -0.89 -6.13
CA GLU A 64 10.56 -0.31 -7.38
C GLU A 64 9.88 1.05 -7.19
N ALA A 65 10.10 1.97 -8.14
CA ALA A 65 9.40 3.25 -8.13
C ALA A 65 7.89 3.05 -8.28
N LEU A 66 7.12 3.69 -7.40
CA LEU A 66 5.66 3.66 -7.44
C LEU A 66 5.12 4.71 -8.41
N ASP A 67 4.01 4.40 -9.07
CA ASP A 67 3.36 5.34 -9.97
C ASP A 67 2.30 6.16 -9.24
N TRP A 68 2.74 7.29 -8.68
CA TRP A 68 1.89 8.19 -7.92
C TRP A 68 0.83 8.92 -8.75
N HIS A 69 0.91 8.92 -10.08
CA HIS A 69 -0.16 9.46 -10.94
C HIS A 69 -1.43 8.60 -10.87
N LEU A 70 -1.31 7.33 -10.45
CA LEU A 70 -2.44 6.42 -10.31
C LEU A 70 -3.29 6.67 -9.06
N ILE A 71 -2.81 7.49 -8.11
CA ILE A 71 -3.61 7.74 -6.91
C ILE A 71 -4.90 8.46 -7.31
N SER A 72 -6.00 8.05 -6.68
CA SER A 72 -7.32 8.63 -6.92
C SER A 72 -7.90 8.44 -8.33
N THR A 73 -7.30 7.63 -9.20
CA THR A 73 -7.81 7.34 -10.56
C THR A 73 -8.51 5.98 -10.69
N TRP A 74 -8.49 5.16 -9.63
CA TRP A 74 -9.18 3.87 -9.63
C TRP A 74 -10.70 4.02 -9.78
N ASP A 75 -11.26 3.29 -10.73
CA ASP A 75 -12.67 3.22 -11.05
C ASP A 75 -13.20 1.81 -10.74
N ASN A 76 -14.16 1.74 -9.82
CA ASN A 76 -14.74 0.48 -9.36
C ASN A 76 -15.61 -0.21 -10.41
N ASP A 77 -16.30 0.56 -11.26
CA ASP A 77 -17.17 0.03 -12.30
C ASP A 77 -16.30 -0.59 -13.40
N ALA A 78 -15.25 0.12 -13.79
CA ALA A 78 -14.26 -0.37 -14.75
C ALA A 78 -13.45 -1.57 -14.21
N SER A 79 -13.19 -1.62 -12.90
CA SER A 79 -12.56 -2.78 -12.24
C SER A 79 -13.44 -4.03 -12.32
N THR A 80 -14.75 -3.87 -12.11
CA THR A 80 -15.71 -4.97 -12.16
C THR A 80 -15.87 -5.50 -13.59
N ALA A 81 -15.88 -4.61 -14.58
CA ALA A 81 -15.99 -4.96 -16.00
C ALA A 81 -14.70 -5.58 -16.56
N GLY A 82 -13.53 -4.98 -16.32
CA GLY A 82 -12.26 -5.37 -16.92
C GLY A 82 -11.44 -6.40 -16.13
N ARG A 83 -11.88 -6.80 -14.94
CA ARG A 83 -11.30 -7.86 -14.08
C ARG A 83 -9.76 -7.80 -14.01
N HIS A 84 -9.06 -8.81 -14.51
CA HIS A 84 -7.61 -8.96 -14.35
C HIS A 84 -6.82 -7.92 -15.16
N GLU A 85 -7.19 -7.66 -16.41
CA GLU A 85 -6.50 -6.69 -17.28
C GLU A 85 -6.60 -5.27 -16.73
N TYR A 86 -7.77 -4.92 -16.17
CA TYR A 86 -7.93 -3.63 -15.51
C TYR A 86 -6.96 -3.48 -14.34
N LYS A 87 -6.92 -4.48 -13.45
CA LYS A 87 -6.07 -4.47 -12.26
C LYS A 87 -4.57 -4.43 -12.58
N ALA A 88 -4.14 -5.10 -13.65
CA ALA A 88 -2.74 -5.13 -14.08
C ALA A 88 -2.20 -3.73 -14.39
N ARG A 89 -3.01 -2.80 -14.92
CA ARG A 89 -2.62 -1.40 -15.17
C ARG A 89 -2.32 -0.61 -13.90
N PHE A 90 -2.81 -1.09 -12.75
CA PHE A 90 -2.57 -0.49 -11.45
C PHE A 90 -1.50 -1.25 -10.67
N ALA A 91 -0.69 -2.06 -11.33
CA ALA A 91 0.38 -2.84 -10.71
C ALA A 91 1.23 -2.02 -9.73
N LEU A 92 1.66 -0.82 -10.14
CA LEU A 92 2.51 0.11 -9.38
C LEU A 92 1.73 1.20 -8.61
N LEU A 93 0.40 1.09 -8.51
CA LEU A 93 -0.42 2.03 -7.73
C LEU A 93 0.05 2.06 -6.26
N PRO A 94 0.44 3.23 -5.70
CA PRO A 94 0.75 3.33 -4.29
C PRO A 94 -0.42 2.93 -3.40
N THR A 95 -0.17 2.00 -2.49
CA THR A 95 -1.08 1.57 -1.44
C THR A 95 -0.38 1.48 -0.08
N VAL A 96 -1.15 1.16 0.95
CA VAL A 96 -0.70 1.06 2.34
C VAL A 96 -0.86 -0.40 2.77
N ASP A 97 0.26 -1.08 3.03
CA ASP A 97 0.27 -2.34 3.78
C ASP A 97 0.24 -2.03 5.28
N HIS A 98 -0.52 -2.83 6.03
CA HIS A 98 -0.67 -2.69 7.47
C HIS A 98 0.02 -3.89 8.14
N VAL A 99 1.24 -3.65 8.61
CA VAL A 99 2.17 -4.70 9.05
C VAL A 99 1.91 -5.15 10.48
N ASP A 100 1.52 -4.23 11.36
CA ASP A 100 1.26 -4.49 12.77
C ASP A 100 -0.02 -3.79 13.21
N ALA A 101 -0.67 -4.30 14.26
CA ALA A 101 -1.95 -3.79 14.78
C ALA A 101 -1.85 -2.42 15.51
N GLY A 102 -0.74 -1.70 15.36
CA GLY A 102 -0.52 -0.38 15.96
C GLY A 102 -0.94 0.76 15.03
N ALA A 103 -1.17 1.94 15.61
CA ALA A 103 -1.37 3.17 14.85
C ALA A 103 -0.08 4.02 14.84
N THR A 104 1.07 3.40 14.56
CA THR A 104 2.37 4.09 14.48
C THR A 104 2.92 4.05 13.05
N GLU A 105 3.93 4.88 12.75
CA GLU A 105 4.61 4.85 11.45
C GLU A 105 5.20 3.49 11.12
N ALA A 106 5.63 2.73 12.14
CA ALA A 106 6.17 1.38 11.98
C ALA A 106 5.09 0.37 11.55
N SER A 107 3.81 0.68 11.78
CA SER A 107 2.69 -0.18 11.44
C SER A 107 2.31 -0.11 9.96
N PHE A 108 2.80 0.88 9.21
CA PHE A 108 2.47 1.05 7.79
C PHE A 108 3.70 0.99 6.88
N LYS A 109 3.54 0.29 5.76
CA LYS A 109 4.50 0.32 4.65
C LYS A 109 3.80 0.78 3.39
N ILE A 110 4.45 1.65 2.62
CA ILE A 110 3.96 2.01 1.30
C ILE A 110 4.53 1.04 0.29
N CYS A 111 3.65 0.44 -0.50
CA CYS A 111 4.02 -0.54 -1.51
C CYS A 111 3.08 -0.45 -2.71
N ALA A 112 3.44 -1.13 -3.78
CA ALA A 112 2.65 -1.26 -4.98
C ALA A 112 1.42 -2.14 -4.71
N TRP A 113 0.31 -1.84 -5.38
CA TRP A 113 -0.92 -2.63 -5.27
C TRP A 113 -0.66 -4.12 -5.53
N ARG A 114 0.13 -4.46 -6.56
CA ARG A 114 0.44 -5.87 -6.85
C ARG A 114 1.21 -6.55 -5.72
N THR A 115 2.12 -5.83 -5.08
CA THR A 115 2.95 -6.36 -3.99
C THR A 115 2.08 -6.64 -2.79
N ASN A 116 1.18 -5.70 -2.45
CA ASN A 116 0.23 -5.87 -1.37
C ASN A 116 -0.77 -7.01 -1.63
N ASP A 117 -1.26 -7.14 -2.87
CA ASP A 117 -2.18 -8.21 -3.29
C ASP A 117 -1.50 -9.59 -3.21
N ALA A 118 -0.23 -9.68 -3.64
CA ALA A 118 0.57 -10.90 -3.55
C ALA A 118 0.95 -11.28 -2.11
N LYS A 119 1.32 -10.29 -1.29
CA LYS A 119 1.63 -10.51 0.14
C LYS A 119 0.40 -10.97 0.90
N HIS A 120 -0.78 -10.41 0.59
CA HIS A 120 -2.04 -10.75 1.26
C HIS A 120 -1.91 -10.67 2.79
N ASP A 121 -2.37 -11.69 3.51
CA ASP A 121 -2.32 -11.79 4.97
C ASP A 121 -0.98 -12.35 5.51
N MET A 122 0.01 -12.63 4.65
CA MET A 122 1.32 -13.11 5.11
C MET A 122 2.06 -12.02 5.90
N SER A 123 2.78 -12.44 6.93
CA SER A 123 3.83 -11.63 7.53
C SER A 123 4.95 -11.34 6.52
N VAL A 124 5.78 -10.33 6.79
CA VAL A 124 6.93 -10.01 5.93
C VAL A 124 7.88 -11.21 5.81
N THR A 125 8.12 -11.93 6.90
CA THR A 125 8.99 -13.11 6.91
C THR A 125 8.43 -14.23 6.03
N GLU A 126 7.13 -14.53 6.14
CA GLU A 126 6.47 -15.55 5.31
C GLU A 126 6.48 -15.17 3.83
N PHE A 127 6.23 -13.90 3.51
CA PHE A 127 6.25 -13.43 2.12
C PHE A 127 7.64 -13.54 1.49
N ILE A 128 8.69 -13.16 2.23
CA ILE A 128 10.07 -13.30 1.76
C ILE A 128 10.40 -14.79 1.55
N GLU A 129 9.98 -15.67 2.46
CA GLU A 129 10.22 -17.10 2.33
C GLU A 129 9.51 -17.70 1.11
N LEU A 130 8.27 -17.31 0.85
CA LEU A 130 7.56 -17.68 -0.36
C LEU A 130 8.32 -17.24 -1.62
N CYS A 131 8.80 -15.99 -1.66
CA CYS A 131 9.61 -15.49 -2.77
C CYS A 131 10.89 -16.32 -2.98
N ARG A 132 11.57 -16.75 -1.90
CA ARG A 132 12.74 -17.63 -2.01
C ARG A 132 12.38 -18.99 -2.62
N LEU A 133 11.26 -19.59 -2.20
CA LEU A 133 10.79 -20.87 -2.76
C LEU A 133 10.47 -20.76 -4.26
N VAL A 134 9.81 -19.67 -4.67
CA VAL A 134 9.50 -19.38 -6.08
C VAL A 134 10.79 -19.26 -6.90
N LEU A 135 11.75 -18.45 -6.44
CA LEU A 135 13.03 -18.27 -7.13
C LEU A 135 13.81 -19.59 -7.23
N ALA A 136 13.91 -20.33 -6.12
CA ALA A 136 14.60 -21.62 -6.12
C ALA A 136 13.96 -22.63 -7.08
N HIS A 137 12.63 -22.61 -7.24
CA HIS A 137 11.96 -23.46 -8.22
C HIS A 137 12.23 -23.01 -9.66
N ALA A 138 12.13 -21.71 -9.95
CA ALA A 138 12.40 -21.17 -11.28
C ALA A 138 13.82 -21.50 -11.76
N THR A 139 14.83 -21.29 -10.90
CA THR A 139 16.24 -21.62 -11.22
C THR A 139 16.45 -23.10 -11.51
N ARG A 140 15.69 -24.02 -10.89
CA ARG A 140 15.75 -25.46 -11.20
C ARG A 140 15.11 -25.83 -12.54
N LEU A 141 14.23 -25.01 -13.08
CA LEU A 141 13.60 -25.26 -14.38
C LEU A 141 14.41 -24.68 -15.55
N GLU A 142 15.26 -23.70 -15.27
CA GLU A 142 16.12 -23.03 -16.26
C GLU A 142 17.49 -23.72 -16.45
N GLY A 143 17.88 -24.63 -15.54
CA GLY A 143 19.13 -25.41 -15.60
C GLY A 143 18.90 -26.87 -15.95
#